data_AF-A0AAD5R226-F1
#
_entry.id   AF-A0AAD5R226-F1
#
_cell.length_a   1.000
_cell.length_b   1.000
_cell.length_c   1.000
_cell.angle_alpha   90.00
_cell.angle_beta   90.00
_cell.angle_gamma   90.00
#
_symmetry.space_group_name_H-M   'P 1'
#
loop_
_entity.id
_entity.type
_entity.pdbx_description
1 polymer ?
#
loop_
_entity_poly.entity_id
_entity_poly.type
_entity_poly.pdbx_seq_one_letter_code
_entity_poly.pdbx_strand_id
1 'polypeptide(L)'
;MYPINGAPQWGSVYFDQRLNVEGTFIRNGRIMNLTNPSMTKEAVRLLQYVGTPESNNFKFVWVLARNLDAATAISLKMKSNICSPRLAPAVFQDDGYEFLGEADIDNRTMQYVFQGHVYTVAKSDFLGKVYVLTKQRCSCSCAGGPVQQ
;
A
#
# COMPACT_ATOMS: atom_id res chain seq x y z
N MET A 1 5.30 2.45 16.34
CA MET A 1 6.49 3.32 16.38
C MET A 1 7.40 2.75 15.31
N TYR A 2 7.92 3.54 14.37
CA TYR A 2 8.78 2.99 13.30
C TYR A 2 10.01 2.32 13.90
N PRO A 3 10.56 1.25 13.31
CA PRO A 3 11.83 0.71 13.76
C PRO A 3 12.85 1.85 13.81
N ILE A 4 13.52 2.00 14.95
CA ILE A 4 14.34 3.19 15.30
C ILE A 4 15.40 3.54 14.23
N ASN A 5 15.74 2.60 13.33
CA ASN A 5 16.63 2.82 12.18
C ASN A 5 16.16 2.13 10.87
N GLY A 6 14.86 1.88 10.68
CA GLY A 6 14.35 1.14 9.53
C GLY A 6 13.30 1.90 8.73
N ALA A 7 13.23 1.62 7.42
CA ALA A 7 12.10 2.05 6.59
C ALA A 7 10.80 1.47 7.14
N PRO A 8 9.69 2.23 7.13
CA PRO A 8 8.38 1.61 7.27
C PRO A 8 8.14 0.62 6.13
N GLN A 9 7.40 -0.45 6.43
CA GLN A 9 7.03 -1.47 5.45
C GLN A 9 5.52 -1.51 5.33
N TRP A 10 5.03 -1.62 4.11
CA TRP A 10 3.65 -1.96 3.81
C TRP A 10 3.43 -3.45 4.01
N GLY A 11 2.20 -3.83 4.27
CA GLY A 11 1.81 -5.21 4.51
C GLY A 11 0.29 -5.35 4.47
N SER A 12 -0.17 -6.57 4.72
CA SER A 12 -1.58 -6.91 4.76
C SER A 12 -2.00 -7.22 6.19
N VAL A 13 -3.18 -6.75 6.59
CA VAL A 13 -3.84 -7.14 7.85
C VAL A 13 -5.20 -7.71 7.49
N TYR A 14 -5.56 -8.84 8.08
CA TYR A 14 -6.78 -9.58 7.79
C TYR A 14 -7.30 -10.28 9.05
N PHE A 15 -8.55 -10.73 9.00
CA PHE A 15 -9.11 -11.58 10.06
C PHE A 15 -8.95 -13.05 9.68
N ASP A 16 -8.44 -13.87 10.60
CA ASP A 16 -8.37 -15.32 10.40
C ASP A 16 -9.76 -15.97 10.51
N GLN A 17 -9.83 -17.29 10.35
CA GLN A 17 -11.07 -18.07 10.48
C GLN A 17 -11.70 -17.99 11.88
N ARG A 18 -10.95 -17.53 12.88
CA ARG A 18 -11.35 -17.38 14.29
C ARG A 18 -11.62 -15.91 14.65
N LEU A 19 -11.67 -15.01 13.66
CA LEU A 19 -11.86 -13.56 13.83
C LEU A 19 -10.73 -12.86 14.62
N ASN A 20 -9.55 -13.47 14.70
CA ASN A 20 -8.37 -12.81 15.23
C ASN A 20 -7.73 -11.95 14.15
N VAL A 21 -7.22 -10.79 14.56
CA VAL A 21 -6.43 -9.93 13.68
C VAL A 21 -5.08 -10.58 13.44
N GLU A 22 -4.83 -10.94 12.19
CA GLU A 22 -3.54 -11.38 11.69
C GLU A 22 -2.97 -10.34 10.73
N GLY A 23 -1.66 -10.39 10.53
CA GLY A 23 -1.03 -9.49 9.59
C GLY A 23 0.33 -9.96 9.20
N THR A 24 0.72 -9.60 8.00
CA THR A 24 1.94 -10.07 7.35
C THR A 24 2.64 -8.90 6.70
N PHE A 25 3.93 -8.76 7.04
CA PHE A 25 4.84 -7.76 6.51
C PHE A 25 6.07 -8.46 5.96
N ILE A 26 6.76 -7.82 5.03
CA ILE A 26 8.01 -8.32 4.48
C ILE A 26 9.10 -7.38 4.96
N ARG A 27 10.17 -7.93 5.53
CA ARG A 27 11.33 -7.15 5.98
C ARG A 27 12.59 -7.90 5.63
N ASN A 28 13.45 -7.31 4.79
CA ASN A 28 14.69 -7.94 4.32
C ASN A 28 14.43 -9.34 3.72
N GLY A 29 13.36 -9.49 2.93
CA GLY A 29 12.96 -10.76 2.33
C GLY A 29 12.39 -11.81 3.30
N ARG A 30 12.17 -11.46 4.57
CA ARG A 30 11.58 -12.35 5.58
C ARG A 30 10.15 -11.95 5.90
N ILE A 31 9.31 -12.96 6.13
CA ILE A 31 7.92 -12.79 6.57
C ILE A 31 7.93 -12.44 8.06
N MET A 32 7.31 -11.31 8.39
CA MET A 32 7.09 -10.84 9.74
C MET A 32 5.58 -10.86 10.02
N ASN A 33 5.12 -11.88 10.75
CA ASN A 33 3.71 -11.98 11.13
C ASN A 33 3.44 -11.26 12.45
N LEU A 34 2.24 -10.69 12.61
CA LEU A 34 1.82 -10.03 13.84
C LEU A 34 1.91 -10.93 15.08
N THR A 35 1.64 -12.23 14.91
CA THR A 35 1.75 -13.24 15.95
C THR A 35 3.19 -13.68 16.27
N ASN A 36 4.19 -13.25 15.50
CA ASN A 36 5.58 -13.56 15.80
C ASN A 36 6.00 -12.86 17.12
N PRO A 37 6.68 -13.54 18.06
CA PRO A 37 7.15 -12.93 19.31
C PRO A 37 7.92 -11.62 19.12
N SER A 38 8.68 -11.50 18.03
CA SER A 38 9.43 -10.28 17.67
C SER A 38 8.55 -9.07 17.30
N MET A 39 7.28 -9.28 16.97
CA MET A 39 6.31 -8.24 16.59
C MET A 39 5.39 -7.82 17.74
N THR A 40 5.40 -8.54 18.88
CA THR A 40 4.49 -8.31 20.02
C THR A 40 4.58 -6.91 20.64
N LYS A 41 5.72 -6.24 20.51
CA LYS A 41 5.96 -4.87 21.01
C LYS A 41 5.90 -3.81 19.90
N GLU A 42 5.71 -4.23 18.66
CA GLU A 42 5.69 -3.36 17.50
C GLU A 42 4.26 -2.87 17.25
N ALA A 43 4.09 -1.55 17.16
CA ALA A 43 2.79 -0.97 16.81
C ALA A 43 2.65 -0.84 15.30
N VAL A 44 1.65 -1.51 14.74
CA VAL A 44 1.25 -1.38 13.33
C VAL A 44 0.27 -0.24 13.13
N ARG A 45 0.23 0.31 11.92
CA ARG A 45 -0.69 1.38 11.52
C ARG A 45 -1.58 0.87 10.41
N LEU A 46 -2.88 1.09 10.54
CA LEU A 46 -3.85 0.81 9.49
C LEU A 46 -4.09 2.07 8.68
N LEU A 47 -4.05 1.95 7.36
CA LEU A 47 -4.48 3.02 6.48
C LEU A 47 -6.01 3.12 6.55
N GLN A 48 -6.52 4.28 6.92
CA GLN A 48 -7.95 4.53 7.04
C GLN A 48 -8.37 5.70 6.15
N TYR A 49 -9.50 5.53 5.48
CA TYR A 49 -10.17 6.61 4.76
C TYR A 49 -11.44 6.99 5.51
N VAL A 50 -11.38 8.10 6.25
CA VAL A 50 -12.49 8.61 7.07
C VAL A 50 -13.14 9.79 6.34
N GLY A 51 -14.47 9.77 6.20
CA GLY A 51 -15.24 10.77 5.46
C GLY A 51 -15.57 10.34 4.03
N THR A 52 -15.84 11.31 3.16
CA THR A 52 -16.22 11.07 1.76
C THR A 52 -15.25 11.78 0.80
N PRO A 53 -15.25 11.41 -0.50
CA PRO A 53 -14.47 12.12 -1.51
C PRO A 53 -14.73 13.63 -1.55
N GLU A 54 -15.96 14.04 -1.27
CA GLU A 54 -16.39 15.44 -1.21
C GLU A 54 -15.82 16.16 0.01
N SER A 55 -15.90 15.54 1.21
CA SER A 55 -15.36 16.15 2.42
C SER A 55 -13.83 16.21 2.41
N ASN A 56 -13.18 15.23 1.78
CA ASN A 56 -11.74 15.10 1.75
C ASN A 56 -11.10 15.77 0.53
N ASN A 57 -11.88 16.09 -0.51
CA ASN A 57 -11.42 16.57 -1.82
C ASN A 57 -10.44 15.59 -2.53
N PHE A 58 -10.45 14.32 -2.12
CA PHE A 58 -9.70 13.24 -2.74
C PHE A 58 -10.31 11.89 -2.40
N LYS A 59 -10.03 10.88 -3.23
CA LYS A 59 -10.32 9.47 -2.95
C LYS A 59 -9.07 8.60 -3.15
N PHE A 60 -9.07 7.43 -2.52
CA PHE A 60 -8.09 6.41 -2.84
C PHE A 60 -8.52 5.60 -4.06
N VAL A 61 -7.58 5.36 -4.97
CA VAL A 61 -7.81 4.60 -6.20
C VAL A 61 -6.61 3.71 -6.48
N TRP A 62 -6.87 2.43 -6.77
CA TRP A 62 -5.87 1.52 -7.31
C TRP A 62 -5.63 1.84 -8.78
N VAL A 63 -4.39 2.20 -9.13
CA VAL A 63 -4.01 2.59 -10.49
C VAL A 63 -2.97 1.62 -11.01
N LEU A 64 -3.21 1.08 -12.21
CA LEU A 64 -2.25 0.22 -12.90
C LEU A 64 -0.90 0.94 -13.06
N ALA A 65 0.19 0.27 -12.71
CA ALA A 65 1.52 0.86 -12.59
C ALA A 65 2.00 1.56 -13.89
N ARG A 66 1.60 1.08 -15.08
CA ARG A 66 1.90 1.77 -16.35
C ARG A 66 1.29 3.17 -16.46
N ASN A 67 0.18 3.43 -15.77
CA ASN A 67 -0.57 4.70 -15.80
C ASN A 67 -0.31 5.54 -14.53
N LEU A 68 0.61 5.10 -13.67
CA LEU A 68 0.84 5.71 -12.37
C LEU A 68 1.56 7.05 -12.49
N ASP A 69 0.92 8.12 -12.00
CA ASP A 69 1.65 9.32 -11.58
C ASP A 69 2.22 9.08 -10.18
N ALA A 70 3.53 8.85 -10.11
CA ALA A 70 4.21 8.54 -8.86
C ALA A 70 4.18 9.67 -7.82
N ALA A 71 3.81 10.90 -8.19
CA ALA A 71 3.56 11.99 -7.23
C ALA A 71 2.24 11.82 -6.46
N THR A 72 1.30 11.05 -7.01
CA THR A 72 -0.01 10.76 -6.38
C THR A 72 -0.03 9.47 -5.57
N ALA A 73 1.02 8.64 -5.69
CA ALA A 73 1.12 7.37 -4.98
C ALA A 73 1.14 7.57 -3.46
N ILE A 74 0.31 6.79 -2.75
CA ILE A 74 0.42 6.66 -1.30
C ILE A 74 1.72 5.90 -1.04
N SER A 75 2.75 6.63 -0.66
CA SER A 75 4.10 6.07 -0.56
C SER A 75 4.83 6.59 0.66
N LEU A 76 5.80 5.80 1.09
CA LEU A 76 6.75 6.14 2.12
C LEU A 76 8.12 6.22 1.44
N LYS A 77 8.80 7.36 1.61
CA LYS A 77 10.17 7.54 1.14
C LYS A 77 11.09 7.44 2.34
N MET A 78 12.13 6.61 2.27
CA MET A 78 13.13 6.60 3.33
C MET A 78 13.83 7.96 3.38
N LYS A 79 14.03 8.49 4.59
CA LYS A 79 14.93 9.62 4.81
C LYS A 79 16.37 9.12 4.73
N SER A 80 16.88 8.93 3.52
CA SER A 80 18.30 8.71 3.27
C SER A 80 18.82 9.78 2.30
N ASN A 81 20.10 10.13 2.42
CA ASN A 81 20.76 11.19 1.64
C ASN A 81 20.99 10.79 0.17
N ILE A 82 20.57 9.59 -0.25
CA ILE A 82 20.71 9.05 -1.61
C ILE A 82 19.37 8.45 -2.03
N CYS A 83 18.98 8.62 -3.30
CA CYS A 83 17.81 8.10 -4.01
C CYS A 83 17.10 6.92 -3.33
N SER A 84 16.32 7.20 -2.29
CA SER A 84 15.63 6.17 -1.54
C SER A 84 14.37 5.74 -2.29
N PRO A 85 14.11 4.42 -2.39
CA PRO A 85 12.98 3.91 -3.16
C PRO A 85 11.67 4.42 -2.57
N ARG A 86 10.71 4.69 -3.46
CA ARG A 86 9.32 4.97 -3.10
C ARG A 86 8.56 3.67 -2.92
N LEU A 87 8.38 3.30 -1.65
CA LEU A 87 7.64 2.12 -1.24
C LEU A 87 6.15 2.43 -1.07
N ALA A 88 5.28 1.68 -1.72
CA ALA A 88 3.83 1.89 -1.73
C ALA A 88 3.06 0.57 -1.53
N PRO A 89 1.85 0.61 -0.97
CA PRO A 89 1.00 -0.56 -0.98
C PRO A 89 0.55 -0.84 -2.41
N ALA A 90 0.60 -2.10 -2.81
CA ALA A 90 0.31 -2.52 -4.16
C ALA A 90 -0.44 -3.86 -4.20
N VAL A 91 -1.22 -4.06 -5.24
CA VAL A 91 -1.91 -5.32 -5.55
C VAL A 91 -1.33 -5.88 -6.83
N PHE A 92 -0.86 -7.11 -6.79
CA PHE A 92 -0.50 -7.88 -7.98
C PHE A 92 -1.73 -8.69 -8.41
N GLN A 93 -2.12 -8.55 -9.68
CA GLN A 93 -3.24 -9.26 -10.26
C GLN A 93 -2.75 -10.27 -11.30
N ASP A 94 -3.03 -11.55 -11.09
CA ASP A 94 -2.61 -12.63 -11.98
C ASP A 94 -3.71 -13.69 -12.07
N ASP A 95 -4.16 -13.99 -13.29
CA ASP A 95 -5.16 -15.02 -13.60
C ASP A 95 -6.40 -15.03 -12.67
N GLY A 96 -6.93 -13.84 -12.37
CA GLY A 96 -8.13 -13.67 -11.54
C GLY A 96 -7.88 -13.68 -10.02
N TYR A 97 -6.62 -13.84 -9.59
CA TYR A 97 -6.20 -13.70 -8.20
C TYR A 97 -5.59 -12.32 -7.95
N GLU A 98 -5.72 -11.84 -6.72
CA GLU A 98 -5.16 -10.56 -6.26
C GLU A 98 -4.33 -10.78 -5.00
N PHE A 99 -3.13 -10.21 -4.98
CA PHE A 99 -2.18 -10.35 -3.88
C PHE A 99 -1.75 -8.96 -3.40
N LEU A 100 -2.10 -8.60 -2.16
CA LEU A 100 -1.68 -7.35 -1.54
C LEU A 100 -0.24 -7.46 -1.03
N GLY A 101 0.56 -6.43 -1.25
CA GLY A 101 1.95 -6.37 -0.84
C GLY A 101 2.55 -4.97 -0.93
N GLU A 102 3.87 -4.90 -1.08
CA GLU A 102 4.65 -3.67 -1.16
C GLU A 102 5.33 -3.55 -2.52
N ALA A 103 5.10 -2.44 -3.22
CA ALA A 103 5.80 -2.09 -4.45
C ALA A 103 6.92 -1.09 -4.19
N ASP A 104 8.07 -1.34 -4.80
CA ASP A 104 9.09 -0.34 -5.06
C ASP A 104 8.82 0.28 -6.44
N ILE A 105 8.23 1.48 -6.43
CA ILE A 105 7.82 2.18 -7.66
C ILE A 105 9.03 2.53 -8.53
N ASP A 106 10.15 2.90 -7.89
CA ASP A 106 11.34 3.38 -8.60
C ASP A 106 12.08 2.20 -9.27
N ASN A 107 12.17 1.07 -8.58
CA ASN A 107 12.80 -0.15 -9.11
C ASN A 107 11.84 -1.04 -9.93
N ARG A 108 10.53 -0.73 -9.90
CA ARG A 108 9.46 -1.48 -10.60
C ARG A 108 9.43 -2.95 -10.20
N THR A 109 9.45 -3.18 -8.90
CA THR A 109 9.30 -4.51 -8.31
C THR A 109 8.21 -4.47 -7.26
N MET A 110 7.62 -5.62 -6.97
CA MET A 110 6.65 -5.75 -5.87
C MET A 110 6.93 -7.05 -5.11
N GLN A 111 6.80 -7.01 -3.80
CA GLN A 111 6.85 -8.20 -2.96
C GLN A 111 5.49 -8.45 -2.30
N TYR A 112 5.08 -9.72 -2.24
CA TYR A 112 3.85 -10.14 -1.57
C TYR A 112 4.05 -11.49 -0.91
N VAL A 113 3.16 -11.82 0.04
CA VAL A 113 3.19 -13.13 0.71
C VAL A 113 2.02 -13.98 0.21
N PHE A 114 2.32 -15.22 -0.16
CA PHE A 114 1.33 -16.22 -0.50
C PHE A 114 1.78 -17.58 0.03
N GLN A 115 0.87 -18.33 0.65
CA GLN A 115 1.13 -19.68 1.19
C GLN A 115 2.42 -19.79 2.03
N GLY A 116 2.74 -18.76 2.83
CA GLY A 116 3.93 -18.77 3.70
C GLY A 116 5.26 -18.49 3.00
N HIS A 117 5.23 -18.01 1.74
CA HIS A 117 6.43 -17.64 0.99
C HIS A 117 6.37 -16.17 0.51
N VAL A 118 7.55 -15.55 0.41
CA VAL A 118 7.71 -14.22 -0.20
C VAL A 118 7.90 -14.41 -1.70
N TYR A 119 7.03 -13.79 -2.48
CA TYR A 119 7.14 -13.73 -3.93
C TYR A 119 7.56 -12.33 -4.35
N THR A 120 8.29 -12.24 -5.47
CA THR A 120 8.70 -10.96 -6.06
C THR A 120 8.21 -10.88 -7.50
N VAL A 121 7.37 -9.89 -7.78
CA VAL A 121 6.96 -9.52 -9.14
C VAL A 121 8.13 -8.78 -9.79
N ALA A 122 8.58 -9.31 -10.92
CA ALA A 122 9.67 -8.72 -11.69
C ALA A 122 9.22 -7.51 -12.52
N LYS A 123 10.20 -6.73 -12.99
CA LYS A 123 9.99 -5.53 -13.80
C LYS A 123 9.20 -5.79 -15.10
N SER A 124 9.28 -6.99 -15.66
CA SER A 124 8.53 -7.42 -16.84
C SER A 124 7.02 -7.32 -16.63
N ASP A 125 6.55 -7.75 -15.47
CA ASP A 125 5.12 -7.87 -15.16
C ASP A 125 4.59 -6.65 -14.40
N PHE A 126 5.48 -5.91 -13.74
CA PHE A 126 5.13 -4.79 -12.87
C PHE A 126 4.17 -3.79 -13.55
N LEU A 127 4.52 -3.29 -14.73
CA LEU A 127 3.71 -2.27 -15.40
C LEU A 127 2.33 -2.79 -15.87
N GLY A 128 2.23 -4.08 -16.16
CA GLY A 128 1.03 -4.68 -16.75
C GLY A 128 0.08 -5.33 -15.74
N LYS A 129 0.57 -5.68 -14.54
CA LYS A 129 -0.16 -6.49 -13.56
C LYS A 129 -0.18 -5.94 -12.14
N VAL A 130 0.60 -4.88 -11.85
CA VAL A 130 0.63 -4.28 -10.50
C VAL A 130 -0.20 -3.01 -10.46
N TYR A 131 -1.09 -2.91 -9.48
CA TYR A 131 -1.86 -1.72 -9.16
C TYR A 131 -1.31 -1.08 -7.89
N VAL A 132 -1.05 0.22 -7.94
CA VAL A 132 -0.52 0.99 -6.80
C VAL A 132 -1.62 1.89 -6.25
N LEU A 133 -1.70 2.00 -4.92
CA LEU A 133 -2.69 2.87 -4.29
C LEU A 133 -2.30 4.34 -4.46
N THR A 134 -3.25 5.15 -4.95
CA THR A 134 -3.03 6.58 -5.19
C THR A 134 -4.06 7.45 -4.48
N LYS A 135 -3.69 8.70 -4.21
CA LYS A 135 -4.58 9.79 -3.85
C LYS A 135 -4.96 10.57 -5.10
N GLN A 136 -6.21 10.45 -5.53
CA GLN A 136 -6.72 11.22 -6.67
C GLN A 136 -7.61 12.35 -6.18
N ARG A 137 -7.32 13.59 -6.64
CA ARG A 137 -8.21 14.73 -6.38
C ARG A 137 -9.53 14.52 -7.09
N CYS A 138 -10.61 14.86 -6.40
CA CYS A 138 -11.92 14.83 -7.02
C CYS A 138 -12.13 16.13 -7.78
N SER A 139 -12.50 16.03 -9.06
CA SER A 139 -13.01 17.19 -9.81
C SER A 139 -14.48 17.35 -9.46
N CYS A 140 -14.78 17.68 -8.21
CA CYS A 140 -16.15 17.94 -7.81
C CYS A 140 -16.56 19.30 -8.35
N SER A 141 -17.26 19.34 -9.49
CA SER A 141 -18.14 20.45 -9.83
C SER A 141 -19.38 20.36 -8.93
N CYS A 142 -19.25 20.70 -7.65
CA CYS A 142 -20.41 20.82 -6.79
C CYS A 142 -21.14 22.10 -7.20
N ALA A 143 -22.35 21.97 -7.75
CA ALA A 143 -23.26 23.07 -7.97
C ALA A 143 -23.72 23.63 -6.61
N GLY A 144 -22.87 24.42 -5.97
CA GLY A 144 -23.21 25.28 -4.85
C GLY A 144 -23.88 26.56 -5.36
N GLY A 145 -25.04 26.43 -5.99
CA GLY A 145 -25.93 27.57 -6.17
C GLY A 145 -26.55 27.93 -4.82
N PRO A 146 -26.63 29.22 -4.44
CA PRO A 146 -27.21 29.60 -3.16
C PRO A 146 -28.69 29.23 -3.11
N VAL A 147 -29.11 28.53 -2.05
CA VAL A 147 -30.52 28.43 -1.68
C VAL A 147 -30.88 29.76 -1.01
N GLN A 148 -31.55 30.65 -1.76
CA GLN A 148 -32.28 31.77 -1.18
C GLN A 148 -33.61 31.24 -0.63
N GLN A 149 -33.82 31.42 0.67
CA GLN A 149 -35.14 31.58 1.28
C GLN A 149 -35.11 32.86 2.13
#